data_AF-A0A369T3G0-F1
#
_entry.id   AF-A0A369T3G0-F1
#
_cell.length_a   1.000
_cell.length_b   1.000
_cell.length_c   1.000
_cell.angle_alpha   90.00
_cell.angle_beta   90.00
_cell.angle_gamma   90.00
#
_symmetry.space_group_name_H-M   'P 1'
#
loop_
_entity.id
_entity.type
_entity.pdbx_description
1 polymer ?
#
loop_
_entity_poly.entity_id
_entity_poly.type
_entity_poly.pdbx_seq_one_letter_code
_entity_poly.pdbx_strand_id
1 'polypeptide(L)'
;MDEGSEGPASKMLGKLIGLIRSMDDYLHSLLDLEDLKEISRRYVVTNSFDSVLMILGVIVGSYSTGVSEPSVIVGLISAGALSILLSGFIGTYISERAERELRIRELERAVLMELDETLIGKLERGKAFIIAFMSGGVPSLVVMLLSIPFQLCRYGFLNIEHSYLSSVAEALILLSVMGAYLGSLSGGSKLAYALTTLGAGILLVVVATWLGVA
;
A
#
# COMPACT_ATOMS: atom_id res chain seq x y z
N MET A 1 -28.98 -43.30 25.27
CA MET A 1 -29.97 -42.35 24.75
C MET A 1 -29.67 -41.04 25.46
N ASP A 2 -28.96 -40.10 24.88
CA ASP A 2 -29.26 -39.49 23.59
C ASP A 2 -27.95 -39.06 22.90
N GLU A 3 -27.74 -39.54 21.68
CA GLU A 3 -26.70 -39.02 20.79
C GLU A 3 -27.15 -37.62 20.37
N GLY A 4 -26.66 -36.61 21.09
CA GLY A 4 -26.79 -35.21 20.68
C GLY A 4 -26.00 -34.98 19.41
N SER A 5 -26.60 -35.33 18.26
CA SER A 5 -26.03 -35.13 16.94
C SER A 5 -25.70 -33.66 16.74
N GLU A 6 -24.41 -33.33 16.82
CA GLU A 6 -23.88 -32.03 16.41
C GLU A 6 -24.36 -31.75 14.99
N GLY A 7 -25.32 -30.82 14.84
CA GLY A 7 -25.90 -30.49 13.56
C GLY A 7 -24.82 -30.08 12.55
N PRO A 8 -24.99 -30.34 11.24
CA PRO A 8 -23.98 -30.10 10.21
C PRO A 8 -23.36 -28.69 10.26
N ALA A 9 -24.17 -27.69 10.63
CA ALA A 9 -23.75 -26.31 10.79
C ALA A 9 -22.74 -26.08 11.94
N SER A 10 -22.87 -26.80 13.06
CA SER A 10 -21.95 -26.66 14.22
C SER A 10 -20.56 -27.22 13.93
N LYS A 11 -20.49 -28.35 13.21
CA LYS A 11 -19.23 -28.92 12.71
C LYS A 11 -18.57 -28.05 11.64
N MET A 12 -19.36 -27.45 10.75
CA MET A 12 -18.83 -26.49 9.77
C MET A 12 -18.27 -25.24 10.45
N LEU A 13 -18.98 -24.69 11.44
CA LEU A 13 -18.52 -23.56 12.25
C LEU A 13 -17.25 -23.90 13.03
N GLY A 14 -17.19 -25.06 13.68
CA GLY A 14 -16.00 -25.54 14.38
C GLY A 14 -14.79 -25.69 13.45
N LYS A 15 -14.99 -26.24 12.25
CA LYS A 15 -13.93 -26.31 11.21
C LYS A 15 -13.50 -24.93 10.73
N LEU A 16 -14.45 -24.00 10.51
CA LEU A 16 -14.16 -22.63 10.10
C LEU A 16 -13.36 -21.88 11.17
N ILE A 17 -13.77 -21.97 12.43
CA ILE A 17 -13.07 -21.34 13.56
C ILE A 17 -11.66 -21.94 13.72
N GLY A 18 -11.53 -23.26 13.59
CA GLY A 18 -10.24 -23.95 13.60
C GLY A 18 -9.32 -23.50 12.47
N LEU A 19 -9.87 -23.35 11.26
CA LEU A 19 -9.14 -22.86 10.08
C LEU A 19 -8.71 -21.39 10.23
N ILE A 20 -9.59 -20.55 10.79
CA ILE A 20 -9.28 -19.15 11.07
C ILE A 20 -8.16 -19.05 12.11
N ARG A 21 -8.22 -19.82 13.21
CA ARG A 21 -7.13 -19.86 14.21
C ARG A 21 -5.82 -20.34 13.63
N SER A 22 -5.83 -21.42 12.84
CA SER A 22 -4.59 -21.92 12.24
C SER A 22 -3.99 -20.95 11.23
N MET A 23 -4.84 -20.17 10.55
CA MET A 23 -4.39 -19.10 9.65
C MET A 23 -3.83 -17.91 10.43
N ASP A 24 -4.44 -17.56 11.57
CA ASP A 24 -3.97 -16.51 12.47
C ASP A 24 -2.58 -16.83 13.06
N ASP A 25 -2.39 -18.05 13.58
CA ASP A 25 -1.10 -18.52 14.10
C ASP A 25 -0.01 -18.49 13.01
N TYR A 26 -0.35 -18.89 11.79
CA TYR A 26 0.55 -18.85 10.64
C TYR A 26 0.93 -17.41 10.27
N LEU A 27 -0.05 -16.50 10.21
CA LEU A 27 0.18 -15.08 9.93
C LEU A 27 1.02 -14.42 11.02
N HIS A 28 0.78 -14.74 12.29
CA HIS A 28 1.60 -14.25 13.40
C HIS A 28 3.06 -14.69 13.25
N SER A 29 3.29 -15.97 12.94
CA SER A 29 4.66 -16.48 12.73
C SER A 29 5.37 -15.84 11.53
N LEU A 30 4.64 -15.47 10.47
CA LEU A 30 5.18 -14.70 9.35
C LEU A 30 5.52 -13.28 9.76
N LEU A 31 4.56 -12.60 10.39
CA LEU A 31 4.67 -11.19 10.76
C LEU A 31 5.79 -10.95 11.75
N ASP A 32 6.14 -11.91 12.60
CA ASP A 32 7.23 -11.76 13.56
C ASP A 32 8.65 -11.87 13.00
N LEU A 33 8.78 -12.22 11.72
CA LEU A 33 10.07 -12.26 11.05
C LEU A 33 10.56 -10.83 10.76
N GLU A 34 11.71 -10.47 11.32
CA GLU A 34 12.29 -9.12 11.20
C GLU A 34 12.49 -8.70 9.74
N ASP A 35 12.90 -9.64 8.88
CA ASP A 35 13.10 -9.38 7.45
C ASP A 35 11.79 -9.02 6.72
N LEU A 36 10.68 -9.65 7.10
CA LEU A 36 9.36 -9.32 6.55
C LEU A 36 8.95 -7.91 6.98
N LYS A 37 9.08 -7.59 8.28
CA LYS A 37 8.75 -6.25 8.80
C LYS A 37 9.56 -5.17 8.10
N GLU A 38 10.86 -5.38 7.94
CA GLU A 38 11.76 -4.42 7.28
C GLU A 38 11.38 -4.19 5.81
N ILE A 39 11.21 -5.28 5.05
CA ILE A 39 10.92 -5.21 3.61
C ILE A 39 9.52 -4.62 3.37
N SER A 40 8.51 -5.09 4.10
CA SER A 40 7.15 -4.55 4.01
C SER A 40 7.12 -3.05 4.33
N ARG A 41 7.80 -2.62 5.39
CA ARG A 41 7.90 -1.19 5.75
C ARG A 41 8.55 -0.38 4.63
N ARG A 42 9.63 -0.88 4.04
CA ARG A 42 10.30 -0.21 2.92
C ARG A 42 9.33 0.00 1.76
N TYR A 43 8.67 -1.07 1.30
CA TYR A 43 7.72 -1.00 0.18
C TYR A 43 6.50 -0.10 0.47
N VAL A 44 5.91 -0.19 1.67
CA VAL A 44 4.77 0.67 2.05
C VAL A 44 5.16 2.13 1.88
N VAL A 45 6.32 2.52 2.41
CA VAL A 45 6.71 3.94 2.44
C VAL A 45 7.12 4.44 1.07
N THR A 46 8.00 3.71 0.35
CA THR A 46 8.47 4.14 -0.97
C THR A 46 7.33 4.20 -1.96
N ASN A 47 6.50 3.15 -2.01
CA ASN A 47 5.43 3.09 -3.00
C ASN A 47 4.28 4.03 -2.66
N SER A 48 3.97 4.25 -1.38
CA SER A 48 2.95 5.26 -1.01
C SER A 48 3.43 6.65 -1.37
N PHE A 49 4.71 6.97 -1.10
CA PHE A 49 5.29 8.26 -1.48
C PHE A 49 5.21 8.51 -2.99
N ASP A 50 5.65 7.54 -3.79
CA ASP A 50 5.61 7.63 -5.26
C ASP A 50 4.17 7.74 -5.80
N SER A 51 3.25 6.96 -5.22
CA SER A 51 1.83 6.96 -5.60
C SER A 51 1.16 8.29 -5.29
N VAL A 52 1.43 8.87 -4.12
CA VAL A 52 0.90 10.20 -3.75
C VAL A 52 1.47 11.27 -4.66
N LEU A 53 2.77 11.25 -4.98
CA LEU A 53 3.35 12.18 -5.95
C LEU A 53 2.70 12.04 -7.33
N MET A 54 2.52 10.82 -7.83
CA MET A 54 1.88 10.58 -9.13
C MET A 54 0.47 11.16 -9.18
N ILE A 55 -0.36 10.86 -8.17
CA ILE A 55 -1.76 11.34 -8.13
C ILE A 55 -1.83 12.85 -7.87
N LEU A 56 -0.92 13.42 -7.08
CA LEU A 56 -0.77 14.87 -6.94
C LEU A 56 -0.50 15.52 -8.31
N GLY A 57 0.37 14.93 -9.13
CA GLY A 57 0.60 15.39 -10.49
C GLY A 57 -0.66 15.35 -11.36
N VAL A 58 -1.46 14.29 -11.26
CA VAL A 58 -2.75 14.18 -11.96
C VAL A 58 -3.73 15.26 -11.49
N ILE A 59 -3.84 15.50 -10.18
CA ILE A 59 -4.72 16.53 -9.60
C ILE A 59 -4.30 17.91 -10.10
N VAL A 60 -3.02 18.26 -9.99
CA VAL A 60 -2.50 19.58 -10.42
C VAL A 60 -2.66 19.75 -11.93
N GLY A 61 -2.34 18.73 -12.74
CA GLY A 61 -2.53 18.79 -14.19
C GLY A 61 -3.99 18.92 -14.61
N SER A 62 -4.90 18.24 -13.91
CA SER A 62 -6.35 18.37 -14.14
C SER A 62 -6.86 19.77 -13.82
N TYR A 63 -6.32 20.39 -12.76
CA TYR A 63 -6.62 21.78 -12.42
C TYR A 63 -6.15 22.74 -13.51
N SER A 64 -4.89 22.61 -13.98
CA SER A 64 -4.33 23.46 -15.02
C SER A 64 -5.05 23.35 -16.37
N THR A 65 -5.62 22.17 -16.68
CA THR A 65 -6.40 21.94 -17.91
C THR A 65 -7.88 22.33 -17.78
N GLY A 66 -8.31 22.85 -16.63
CA GLY A 66 -9.66 23.35 -16.42
C GLY A 66 -10.73 22.28 -16.22
N VAL A 67 -10.36 21.08 -15.76
CA VAL A 67 -11.33 20.02 -15.48
C VAL A 67 -12.19 20.41 -14.27
N SER A 68 -13.46 20.72 -14.52
CA SER A 68 -14.40 21.21 -13.49
C SER A 68 -15.34 20.15 -12.93
N GLU A 69 -15.45 18.99 -13.58
CA GLU A 69 -16.37 17.91 -13.19
C GLU A 69 -15.73 17.01 -12.12
N PRO A 70 -16.22 17.00 -10.86
CA PRO A 70 -15.62 16.20 -9.78
C PRO A 70 -15.64 14.70 -10.08
N SER A 71 -16.67 14.23 -10.79
CA SER A 71 -16.83 12.82 -11.15
C SER A 71 -15.69 12.30 -12.03
N VAL A 72 -15.14 13.15 -12.90
CA VAL A 72 -13.99 12.82 -13.76
C VAL A 72 -12.75 12.61 -12.89
N ILE A 73 -12.49 13.50 -11.93
CA ILE A 73 -11.32 13.46 -11.07
C ILE A 73 -11.37 12.24 -10.14
N VAL A 74 -12.53 11.97 -9.55
CA VAL A 74 -12.74 10.74 -8.76
C VAL A 74 -12.47 9.51 -9.62
N GLY A 75 -12.93 9.50 -10.87
CA GLY A 75 -12.64 8.42 -11.83
C GLY A 75 -11.14 8.25 -12.09
N LEU A 76 -10.40 9.35 -12.32
CA LEU A 76 -8.96 9.35 -12.54
C LEU A 76 -8.19 8.83 -11.31
N ILE A 77 -8.52 9.30 -10.11
CA ILE A 77 -7.90 8.83 -8.86
C ILE A 77 -8.22 7.35 -8.63
N SER A 78 -9.47 6.92 -8.87
CA SER A 78 -9.88 5.52 -8.68
C SER A 78 -9.17 4.59 -9.68
N ALA A 79 -9.07 4.99 -10.94
CA ALA A 79 -8.33 4.25 -11.95
C ALA A 79 -6.84 4.18 -11.58
N GLY A 80 -6.26 5.30 -11.15
CA GLY A 80 -4.88 5.35 -10.65
C GLY A 80 -4.65 4.45 -9.45
N ALA A 81 -5.55 4.44 -8.46
CA ALA A 81 -5.50 3.55 -7.30
C ALA A 81 -5.54 2.07 -7.71
N LEU A 82 -6.40 1.70 -8.66
CA LEU A 82 -6.46 0.35 -9.19
C LEU A 82 -5.17 -0.02 -9.95
N SER A 83 -4.61 0.91 -10.74
CA SER A 83 -3.33 0.72 -11.42
C SER A 83 -2.18 0.54 -10.43
N ILE A 84 -2.12 1.33 -9.36
CA ILE A 84 -1.14 1.19 -8.27
C ILE A 84 -1.32 -0.16 -7.58
N LEU A 85 -2.55 -0.55 -7.27
CA LEU A 85 -2.85 -1.83 -6.64
C LEU A 85 -2.31 -2.98 -7.48
N LEU A 86 -2.69 -3.04 -8.76
CA LEU A 86 -2.29 -4.14 -9.65
C LEU A 86 -0.79 -4.12 -9.94
N SER A 87 -0.22 -2.97 -10.28
CA SER A 87 1.20 -2.87 -10.63
C SER A 87 2.11 -3.12 -9.42
N GLY A 88 1.80 -2.52 -8.28
CA GLY A 88 2.52 -2.72 -7.03
C GLY A 88 2.38 -4.15 -6.52
N PHE A 89 1.17 -4.70 -6.52
CA PHE A 89 0.93 -6.06 -6.05
C PHE A 89 1.57 -7.11 -6.96
N ILE A 90 1.23 -7.13 -8.25
CA ILE A 90 1.70 -8.17 -9.17
C ILE A 90 3.21 -8.05 -9.38
N GLY A 91 3.72 -6.85 -9.61
CA GLY A 91 5.14 -6.61 -9.84
C GLY A 91 6.00 -7.05 -8.65
N THR A 92 5.57 -6.66 -7.44
CA THR A 92 6.29 -7.05 -6.22
C THR A 92 6.11 -8.54 -5.92
N TYR A 93 4.94 -9.12 -6.15
CA TYR A 93 4.72 -10.55 -5.91
C TYR A 93 5.65 -11.41 -6.77
N ILE A 94 5.75 -11.12 -8.06
CA ILE A 94 6.63 -11.87 -8.97
C ILE A 94 8.09 -11.71 -8.56
N SER A 95 8.52 -10.48 -8.27
CA SER A 95 9.91 -10.19 -7.87
C SER A 95 10.27 -10.85 -6.54
N GLU A 96 9.46 -10.67 -5.51
CA GLU A 96 9.73 -11.26 -4.20
C GLU A 96 9.63 -12.77 -4.26
N ARG A 97 8.67 -13.35 -4.98
CA ARG A 97 8.60 -14.81 -5.13
C ARG A 97 9.87 -15.39 -5.72
N ALA A 98 10.43 -14.76 -6.77
CA ALA A 98 11.70 -15.19 -7.35
C ALA A 98 12.85 -15.13 -6.33
N GLU A 99 12.91 -14.06 -5.53
CA GLU A 99 13.91 -13.88 -4.48
C GLU A 99 13.77 -14.94 -3.37
N ARG A 100 12.53 -15.26 -2.96
CA ARG A 100 12.26 -16.31 -1.95
C ARG A 100 12.63 -17.70 -2.47
N GLU A 101 12.33 -18.02 -3.72
CA GLU A 101 12.72 -19.27 -4.35
C GLU A 101 14.25 -19.39 -4.53
N LEU A 102 14.95 -18.27 -4.75
CA LEU A 102 16.42 -18.25 -4.76
C LEU A 102 16.99 -18.50 -3.36
N ARG A 103 16.47 -17.80 -2.34
CA ARG A 103 16.90 -17.94 -0.95
C ARG A 103 16.71 -19.36 -0.43
N ILE A 104 15.59 -20.02 -0.75
CA ILE A 104 15.35 -21.42 -0.39
C ILE A 104 16.42 -22.32 -1.01
N ARG A 105 16.71 -22.18 -2.32
CA ARG A 105 17.74 -22.98 -3.01
C ARG A 105 19.15 -22.76 -2.47
N GLU A 106 19.45 -21.58 -1.94
CA GLU A 106 20.73 -21.32 -1.27
C GLU A 106 20.81 -22.01 0.09
N LEU A 107 19.73 -21.95 0.88
CA LEU A 107 19.63 -22.66 2.16
C LEU A 107 19.69 -24.18 2.00
N GLU A 108 19.02 -24.75 0.99
CA GLU A 108 19.05 -26.19 0.71
C GLU A 108 20.47 -26.67 0.39
N ARG A 109 21.22 -25.89 -0.39
CA ARG A 109 22.62 -26.19 -0.69
C ARG A 109 23.52 -26.08 0.53
N ALA A 110 23.25 -25.14 1.44
CA ALA A 110 24.03 -24.96 2.66
C ALA A 110 23.78 -26.07 3.69
N VAL A 111 22.54 -26.56 3.79
CA VAL A 111 22.12 -27.58 4.76
C VAL A 111 22.13 -29.00 4.18
N LEU A 112 22.30 -29.15 2.87
CA LEU A 112 22.25 -30.42 2.13
C LEU A 112 20.94 -31.20 2.34
N MET A 113 19.84 -30.47 2.48
CA MET A 113 18.49 -31.02 2.73
C MET A 113 17.45 -30.19 1.97
N GLU A 114 16.44 -30.85 1.42
CA GLU A 114 15.27 -30.19 0.81
C GLU A 114 14.43 -29.49 1.89
N LEU A 115 14.10 -28.21 1.65
CA LEU A 115 13.38 -27.34 2.58
C LEU A 115 11.92 -27.13 2.17
N ASP A 116 11.50 -27.63 1.01
CA ASP A 116 10.19 -27.38 0.42
C ASP A 116 9.02 -27.73 1.36
N GLU A 117 9.07 -28.89 2.02
CA GLU A 117 8.00 -29.32 2.92
C GLU A 117 8.14 -28.80 4.36
N THR A 118 9.24 -28.12 4.66
CA THR A 118 9.52 -27.58 6.00
C THR A 118 8.70 -26.33 6.29
N LEU A 119 8.53 -26.03 7.58
CA LEU A 119 7.90 -24.79 8.03
C LEU A 119 8.64 -23.56 7.45
N ILE A 120 9.98 -23.61 7.36
CA ILE A 120 10.80 -22.53 6.82
C ILE A 120 10.47 -22.27 5.34
N GLY A 121 10.43 -23.33 4.51
CA GLY A 121 10.10 -23.19 3.09
C GLY A 121 8.67 -22.70 2.83
N LYS A 122 7.71 -23.09 3.68
CA LYS A 122 6.33 -22.58 3.62
C LYS A 122 6.27 -21.10 3.99
N LEU A 123 6.91 -20.70 5.09
CA LEU A 123 6.95 -19.31 5.55
C LEU A 123 7.62 -18.38 4.52
N GLU A 124 8.79 -18.76 3.98
CA GLU A 124 9.47 -17.93 2.96
C GLU A 124 8.61 -17.68 1.73
N ARG A 125 7.86 -18.68 1.24
CA ARG A 125 6.93 -18.49 0.11
C ARG A 125 5.74 -17.60 0.47
N GLY A 126 5.25 -17.68 1.72
CA GLY A 126 4.17 -16.83 2.22
C GLY A 126 4.52 -15.35 2.26
N LYS A 127 5.79 -15.01 2.56
CA LYS A 127 6.27 -13.62 2.65
C LYS A 127 5.99 -12.81 1.38
N ALA A 128 6.19 -13.40 0.21
CA ALA A 128 6.02 -12.71 -1.07
C ALA A 128 4.61 -12.11 -1.24
N PHE A 129 3.57 -12.82 -0.79
CA PHE A 129 2.19 -12.34 -0.84
C PHE A 129 1.96 -11.15 0.09
N ILE A 130 2.43 -11.24 1.34
CA ILE A 130 2.27 -10.14 2.32
C ILE A 130 3.04 -8.90 1.84
N ILE A 131 4.28 -9.08 1.36
CA ILE A 131 5.09 -7.97 0.85
C ILE A 131 4.41 -7.32 -0.36
N ALA A 132 3.87 -8.12 -1.28
CA ALA A 132 3.11 -7.63 -2.43
C ALA A 132 1.86 -6.82 -2.02
N PHE A 133 1.10 -7.31 -1.04
CA PHE A 133 -0.04 -6.57 -0.50
C PHE A 133 0.36 -5.24 0.14
N MET A 134 1.42 -5.25 0.93
CA MET A 134 1.97 -4.04 1.55
C MET A 134 2.49 -3.04 0.50
N SER A 135 3.00 -3.55 -0.62
CA SER A 135 3.57 -2.78 -1.73
C SER A 135 2.53 -2.15 -2.67
N GLY A 136 1.37 -2.76 -2.88
CA GLY A 136 0.32 -2.24 -3.77
C GLY A 136 -0.97 -1.84 -3.06
N GLY A 137 -1.40 -2.66 -2.10
CA GLY A 137 -2.63 -2.48 -1.33
C GLY A 137 -2.61 -1.20 -0.50
N VAL A 138 -1.62 -1.05 0.36
CA VAL A 138 -1.52 0.14 1.23
C VAL A 138 -1.42 1.43 0.41
N PRO A 139 -0.51 1.57 -0.58
CA PRO A 139 -0.44 2.76 -1.42
C PRO A 139 -1.74 3.09 -2.15
N SER A 140 -2.44 2.08 -2.68
CA SER A 140 -3.72 2.27 -3.38
C SER A 140 -4.78 2.89 -2.46
N LEU A 141 -4.84 2.47 -1.20
CA LEU A 141 -5.76 3.03 -0.21
C LEU A 141 -5.36 4.46 0.17
N VAL A 142 -4.06 4.71 0.34
CA VAL A 142 -3.53 6.05 0.66
C VAL A 142 -3.92 7.06 -0.41
N VAL A 143 -3.73 6.75 -1.70
CA VAL A 143 -4.12 7.69 -2.77
C VAL A 143 -5.64 7.82 -2.92
N MET A 144 -6.41 6.83 -2.50
CA MET A 144 -7.86 6.90 -2.55
C MET A 144 -8.41 7.94 -1.55
N LEU A 145 -7.67 8.24 -0.48
CA LEU A 145 -7.99 9.33 0.45
C LEU A 145 -8.01 10.69 -0.26
N LEU A 146 -7.10 10.91 -1.22
CA LEU A 146 -7.04 12.15 -2.01
C LEU A 146 -8.32 12.43 -2.82
N SER A 147 -9.18 11.43 -3.01
CA SER A 147 -10.49 11.60 -3.67
C SER A 147 -11.56 12.20 -2.74
N ILE A 148 -11.38 12.17 -1.42
CA ILE A 148 -12.38 12.60 -0.44
C ILE A 148 -12.89 14.03 -0.70
N PRO A 149 -12.02 15.05 -0.94
CA PRO A 149 -12.49 16.40 -1.23
C PRO A 149 -13.37 16.49 -2.48
N PHE A 150 -13.11 15.68 -3.50
CA PHE A 150 -13.91 15.65 -4.73
C PHE A 150 -15.24 14.90 -4.53
N GLN A 151 -15.26 13.87 -3.68
CA GLN A 151 -16.51 13.22 -3.29
C GLN A 151 -17.41 14.18 -2.51
N LEU A 152 -16.83 14.97 -1.58
CA LEU A 152 -17.57 16.01 -0.86
C LEU A 152 -18.14 17.08 -1.81
N CYS A 153 -17.41 17.42 -2.87
CA CYS A 153 -17.93 18.31 -3.92
C CYS A 153 -19.13 17.72 -4.65
N ARG A 154 -19.07 16.43 -5.00
CA ARG A 154 -20.19 15.71 -5.65
C ARG A 154 -21.47 15.73 -4.81
N TYR A 155 -21.35 15.74 -3.48
CA TYR A 155 -22.48 15.85 -2.56
C TYR A 155 -22.89 17.29 -2.22
N GLY A 156 -22.22 18.30 -2.79
CA GLY A 156 -22.53 19.71 -2.61
C GLY A 156 -21.96 20.35 -1.34
N PHE A 157 -21.05 19.68 -0.62
CA PHE A 157 -20.41 20.24 0.58
C PHE A 157 -19.23 21.18 0.27
N LEU A 158 -18.62 21.05 -0.91
CA LEU A 158 -17.47 21.84 -1.34
C LEU A 158 -17.64 22.31 -2.79
N ASN A 159 -17.04 23.45 -3.11
CA ASN A 159 -16.85 23.90 -4.49
C ASN A 159 -15.63 23.21 -5.11
N ILE A 160 -15.62 23.09 -6.43
CA ILE A 160 -14.53 22.43 -7.16
C ILE A 160 -13.14 23.01 -6.84
N GLU A 161 -13.01 24.34 -6.74
CA GLU A 161 -11.74 25.00 -6.39
C GLU A 161 -11.25 24.61 -4.99
N HIS A 162 -12.17 24.57 -4.01
CA HIS A 162 -11.83 24.16 -2.64
C HIS A 162 -11.48 22.67 -2.57
N SER A 163 -12.07 21.83 -3.42
CA SER A 163 -11.71 20.42 -3.51
C SER A 163 -10.30 20.21 -4.05
N TYR A 164 -9.91 20.94 -5.09
CA TYR A 164 -8.53 20.92 -5.58
C TYR A 164 -7.53 21.36 -4.51
N LEU A 165 -7.78 22.50 -3.86
CA LEU A 165 -6.89 23.01 -2.81
C LEU A 165 -6.77 22.02 -1.63
N SER A 166 -7.89 21.45 -1.20
CA SER A 166 -7.94 20.49 -0.09
C SER A 166 -7.21 19.19 -0.42
N SER A 167 -7.37 18.67 -1.65
CA SER A 167 -6.71 17.44 -2.10
C SER A 167 -5.19 17.64 -2.26
N VAL A 168 -4.75 18.80 -2.75
CA VAL A 168 -3.32 19.17 -2.76
C VAL A 168 -2.77 19.28 -1.34
N ALA A 169 -3.49 19.93 -0.43
CA ALA A 169 -3.07 20.02 0.97
C ALA A 169 -2.97 18.64 1.63
N GLU A 170 -3.93 17.76 1.38
CA GLU A 170 -3.93 16.38 1.85
C GLU A 170 -2.72 15.60 1.34
N ALA A 171 -2.41 15.70 0.05
CA ALA A 171 -1.22 15.07 -0.53
C ALA A 171 0.07 15.57 0.13
N LEU A 172 0.22 16.88 0.31
CA LEU A 172 1.41 17.46 0.97
C LEU A 172 1.53 17.02 2.43
N ILE A 173 0.42 16.91 3.16
CA ILE A 173 0.38 16.37 4.52
C ILE A 173 0.82 14.90 4.52
N LEU A 174 0.26 14.07 3.64
CA LEU A 174 0.64 12.65 3.52
C LEU A 174 2.13 12.49 3.20
N LEU A 175 2.68 13.26 2.26
CA LEU A 175 4.11 13.26 1.94
C LEU A 175 4.97 13.67 3.15
N SER A 176 4.53 14.68 3.91
CA SER A 176 5.21 15.14 5.12
C SER A 176 5.19 14.07 6.22
N VAL A 177 4.06 13.38 6.40
CA VAL A 177 3.93 12.27 7.36
C VAL A 177 4.85 11.10 6.97
N MET A 178 4.87 10.72 5.70
CA MET A 178 5.79 9.67 5.21
C MET A 178 7.26 10.07 5.38
N GLY A 179 7.60 11.33 5.10
CA GLY A 179 8.93 11.87 5.38
C GLY A 179 9.29 11.79 6.87
N ALA A 180 8.43 12.29 7.75
CA ALA A 180 8.63 12.21 9.19
C ALA A 180 8.82 10.75 9.67
N TYR A 181 8.07 9.82 9.09
CA TYR A 181 8.20 8.39 9.37
C TYR A 181 9.58 7.85 8.94
N LEU A 182 10.05 8.15 7.72
CA LEU A 182 11.41 7.79 7.28
C LEU A 182 12.50 8.40 8.17
N GLY A 183 12.33 9.66 8.58
CA GLY A 183 13.25 10.31 9.53
C GLY A 183 13.31 9.58 10.87
N SER A 184 12.17 9.07 11.35
CA SER A 184 12.13 8.29 12.59
C SER A 184 12.82 6.92 12.48
N LEU A 185 12.76 6.29 11.31
CA LEU A 185 13.40 5.00 11.05
C LEU A 185 14.91 5.11 10.87
N SER A 186 15.39 6.21 10.29
CA SER A 186 16.82 6.44 10.03
C SER A 186 17.62 6.89 11.25
N GLY A 187 16.96 7.12 12.40
CA GLY A 187 17.58 7.78 13.56
C GLY A 187 17.90 9.27 13.31
N GLY A 188 17.43 9.82 12.18
CA GLY A 188 17.62 11.21 11.79
C GLY A 188 16.53 12.14 12.32
N SER A 189 16.58 13.41 11.90
CA SER A 189 15.56 14.37 12.28
C SER A 189 14.27 14.15 11.46
N LYS A 190 13.17 13.86 12.16
CA LYS A 190 11.83 13.70 11.55
C LYS A 190 11.42 14.94 10.75
N LEU A 191 11.72 16.12 11.30
CA LEU A 191 11.37 17.40 10.68
C LEU A 191 12.11 17.59 9.35
N ALA A 192 13.41 17.30 9.31
CA ALA A 192 14.20 17.44 8.08
C ALA A 192 13.66 16.55 6.97
N TYR A 193 13.38 15.27 7.26
CA TYR A 193 12.81 14.37 6.25
C TYR A 193 11.41 14.82 5.80
N ALA A 194 10.56 15.27 6.73
CA ALA A 194 9.25 15.82 6.39
C ALA A 194 9.35 17.05 5.47
N LEU A 195 10.30 17.95 5.74
CA LEU A 195 10.54 19.13 4.90
C LEU A 195 11.11 18.75 3.53
N THR A 196 11.98 17.74 3.45
CA THR A 196 12.51 17.24 2.18
C THR A 196 11.40 16.65 1.31
N THR A 197 10.53 15.81 1.87
CA THR A 197 9.41 15.21 1.13
C THR A 197 8.33 16.24 0.77
N LEU A 198 8.05 17.19 1.67
CA LEU A 198 7.19 18.34 1.38
C LEU A 198 7.76 19.16 0.22
N GLY A 199 9.07 19.43 0.24
CA GLY A 199 9.77 20.14 -0.82
C GLY A 199 9.66 19.45 -2.17
N ALA A 200 9.74 18.12 -2.22
CA ALA A 200 9.51 17.34 -3.44
C ALA A 200 8.07 17.50 -3.96
N GLY A 201 7.07 17.46 -3.08
CA GLY A 201 5.67 17.70 -3.43
C GLY A 201 5.43 19.12 -3.97
N ILE A 202 5.99 20.14 -3.30
CA ILE A 202 5.91 21.54 -3.76
C ILE A 202 6.60 21.71 -5.11
N LEU A 203 7.78 21.12 -5.30
CA LEU A 203 8.50 21.14 -6.58
C LEU A 203 7.63 20.53 -7.69
N LEU A 204 6.99 19.39 -7.44
CA LEU A 204 6.07 18.79 -8.40
C LEU A 204 4.91 19.74 -8.74
N VAL A 205 4.27 20.36 -7.75
CA VAL A 205 3.18 21.32 -7.98
C VAL A 205 3.65 22.47 -8.87
N VAL A 206 4.82 23.05 -8.59
CA VAL A 206 5.40 24.16 -9.38
C VAL A 206 5.70 23.72 -10.82
N VAL A 207 6.33 22.55 -10.99
CA VAL A 207 6.67 22.04 -12.34
C VAL A 207 5.42 21.66 -13.13
N ALA A 208 4.45 20.98 -12.51
CA ALA A 208 3.22 20.55 -13.15
C ALA A 208 2.35 21.74 -13.56
N THR A 209 2.24 22.77 -12.72
CA THR A 209 1.55 24.02 -13.08
C THR A 209 2.26 24.73 -14.22
N TRP A 210 3.59 24.80 -14.23
CA TRP A 210 4.34 25.39 -15.33
C TRP A 210 4.14 24.65 -16.66
N LEU A 211 4.08 23.31 -16.63
CA LEU A 211 3.81 22.49 -17.82
C LEU A 211 2.36 22.64 -18.32
N GLY A 212 1.38 22.76 -17.41
CA GLY A 212 -0.03 22.91 -17.77
C GLY A 212 -0.44 24.32 -18.20
N VAL A 213 0.43 25.31 -18.02
CA VAL A 213 0.26 26.71 -18.47
C VAL A 213 0.90 26.94 -19.85
N ALA A 214 1.48 25.89 -20.47
CA ALA A 214 2.00 25.92 -21.84
C ALA A 214 0.90 25.74 -22.90
#